data_AF-A0A9W9WBS9-F1
#
_entry.id   AF-A0A9W9WBS9-F1
#
_cell.length_a   1.000
_cell.length_b   1.000
_cell.length_c   1.000
_cell.angle_alpha   90.00
_cell.angle_beta   90.00
_cell.angle_gamma   90.00
#
_symmetry.space_group_name_H-M   'P 1'
#
loop_
_entity.id
_entity.type
_entity.pdbx_description
1 polymer ?
#
loop_
_entity_poly.entity_id
_entity_poly.type
_entity_poly.pdbx_seq_one_letter_code
_entity_poly.pdbx_strand_id
1 'polypeptide(L)'
;MASIAERAQEIWPDLPKTPITLGDSTRELYNRAINEPTSLTDEERRIITRRSTGPEEDQLCRDACGMTFSELARKCIDQKDNVQYQEAEILLTGPAPLQTAHGLNFSARLGEVDRELWRNAYNAAWSEDMKTARALARKLRNQSKPITLQQENPTILTIGGTLHTR
;
A
#
# COMPACT_ATOMS: atom_id res chain seq x y z
N MET A 1 25.48 -16.37 6.05
CA MET A 1 24.60 -15.27 6.48
C MET A 1 23.20 -15.86 6.62
N ALA A 2 22.54 -15.70 7.78
CA ALA A 2 21.18 -16.20 7.96
C ALA A 2 20.20 -15.45 7.05
N SER A 3 19.27 -16.18 6.42
CA SER A 3 18.23 -15.64 5.56
C SER A 3 17.28 -14.75 6.35
N ILE A 4 16.57 -13.85 5.65
CA ILE A 4 15.54 -13.00 6.27
C ILE A 4 14.45 -13.85 6.95
N ALA A 5 14.18 -15.05 6.43
CA ALA A 5 13.22 -15.98 7.02
C ALA A 5 13.71 -16.53 8.37
N GLU A 6 14.99 -16.88 8.48
CA GLU A 6 15.60 -17.34 9.74
C GLU A 6 15.61 -16.23 10.79
N ARG A 7 15.93 -14.99 10.40
CA ARG A 7 15.90 -13.83 11.31
C ARG A 7 14.49 -13.44 11.75
N ALA A 8 13.48 -13.64 10.90
CA ALA A 8 12.08 -13.38 11.25
C ALA A 8 11.55 -14.40 12.27
N GLN A 9 12.06 -15.64 12.26
CA GLN A 9 11.67 -16.70 13.19
C GLN A 9 12.21 -16.47 14.61
N GLU A 10 13.38 -15.85 14.76
CA GLU A 10 13.91 -15.44 16.07
C GLU A 10 13.01 -14.39 16.76
N ILE A 11 12.35 -13.55 15.96
CA ILE A 11 11.49 -12.46 16.45
C ILE A 11 10.05 -12.93 16.64
N TRP A 12 9.56 -13.84 15.79
CA TRP A 12 8.21 -14.38 15.84
C TRP A 12 8.21 -15.91 15.66
N PRO A 13 8.32 -16.69 16.76
CA PRO A 13 8.45 -18.15 16.70
C PRO A 13 7.18 -18.87 16.19
N ASP A 14 6.03 -18.20 16.22
CA ASP A 14 4.73 -18.73 15.77
C ASP A 14 4.45 -18.47 14.28
N LEU A 15 5.37 -17.87 13.53
CA LEU A 15 5.20 -17.69 12.09
C LEU A 15 5.19 -19.07 11.40
N PRO A 16 4.20 -19.40 10.55
CA PRO A 16 4.12 -20.69 9.88
C PRO A 16 5.45 -21.05 9.19
N LYS A 17 6.05 -22.18 9.61
CA LYS A 17 7.41 -22.59 9.22
C LYS A 17 7.56 -22.92 7.74
N THR A 18 6.47 -23.18 7.03
CA THR A 18 6.50 -23.62 5.63
C THR A 18 6.19 -22.43 4.72
N PRO A 19 7.14 -22.03 3.86
CA PRO A 19 6.85 -21.09 2.80
C PRO A 19 5.70 -21.60 1.94
N ILE A 20 4.75 -20.72 1.63
CA ILE A 20 3.69 -20.99 0.66
C ILE A 20 4.35 -21.07 -0.71
N THR A 21 4.07 -22.15 -1.42
CA THR A 21 4.33 -22.26 -2.85
C THR A 21 3.10 -21.84 -3.64
N LEU A 22 3.30 -21.15 -4.76
CA LEU A 22 2.22 -20.82 -5.67
C LEU A 22 1.75 -22.07 -6.41
N GLY A 23 0.43 -22.19 -6.60
CA GLY A 23 -0.13 -23.19 -7.51
C GLY A 23 0.14 -22.84 -8.97
N ASP A 24 0.05 -23.83 -9.85
CA ASP A 24 0.44 -23.70 -11.27
C ASP A 24 -0.34 -22.60 -11.98
N SER A 25 -1.65 -22.50 -11.77
CA SER A 25 -2.48 -21.43 -12.37
C SER A 25 -2.05 -20.02 -11.94
N THR A 26 -1.57 -19.87 -10.70
CA THR A 26 -1.09 -18.57 -10.21
C THR A 26 0.28 -18.24 -10.81
N ARG A 27 1.15 -19.24 -10.97
CA ARG A 27 2.44 -19.06 -11.65
C ARG A 27 2.26 -18.71 -13.11
N GLU A 28 1.34 -19.38 -13.81
CA GLU A 28 0.98 -19.08 -15.19
C GLU A 28 0.48 -17.63 -15.33
N LEU A 29 -0.43 -17.20 -14.46
CA LEU A 29 -0.90 -15.81 -14.43
C LEU A 29 0.24 -14.83 -14.21
N TYR A 30 1.16 -15.11 -13.28
CA TYR A 30 2.30 -14.24 -12.98
C TYR A 30 3.30 -14.18 -14.12
N ASN A 31 3.60 -15.32 -14.76
CA ASN A 31 4.45 -15.36 -15.94
C ASN A 31 3.84 -14.60 -17.12
N ARG A 32 2.53 -14.75 -17.37
CA ARG A 32 1.83 -13.99 -18.40
C ARG A 32 1.85 -12.50 -18.09
N ALA A 33 1.69 -12.10 -16.82
CA ALA A 33 1.79 -10.71 -16.42
C ALA A 33 3.16 -10.09 -16.73
N ILE A 34 4.24 -10.86 -16.60
CA ILE A 34 5.60 -10.42 -16.89
C ILE A 34 5.85 -10.33 -18.40
N ASN A 35 5.44 -11.34 -19.17
CA ASN A 35 5.77 -11.46 -20.58
C ASN A 35 4.80 -10.68 -21.49
N GLU A 36 3.53 -10.63 -21.13
CA GLU A 36 2.44 -10.07 -21.92
C GLU A 36 1.52 -9.20 -21.04
N PRO A 37 2.02 -8.13 -20.42
CA PRO A 37 1.24 -7.34 -19.47
C PRO A 37 -0.03 -6.74 -20.10
N THR A 38 -0.08 -6.54 -21.42
CA THR A 38 -1.26 -6.01 -22.13
C THR A 38 -2.39 -7.03 -22.30
N SER A 39 -2.12 -8.34 -22.15
CA SER A 39 -3.14 -9.38 -22.23
C SER A 39 -3.97 -9.53 -20.95
N LEU A 40 -3.52 -8.90 -19.85
CA LEU A 40 -4.22 -8.93 -18.56
C LEU A 40 -5.50 -8.09 -18.57
N THR A 41 -6.57 -8.70 -18.09
CA THR A 41 -7.81 -8.02 -17.68
C THR A 41 -7.61 -7.20 -16.40
N ASP A 42 -8.49 -6.24 -16.12
CA ASP A 42 -8.42 -5.46 -14.87
C ASP A 42 -8.54 -6.35 -13.62
N GLU A 43 -9.41 -7.36 -13.66
CA GLU A 43 -9.59 -8.31 -12.56
C GLU A 43 -8.29 -9.09 -12.28
N GLU A 44 -7.61 -9.58 -13.32
CA GLU A 44 -6.33 -10.25 -13.18
C GLU A 44 -5.25 -9.32 -12.60
N ARG A 45 -5.22 -8.06 -13.03
CA ARG A 45 -4.30 -7.06 -12.46
C ARG A 45 -4.59 -6.87 -10.97
N ARG A 46 -5.86 -6.79 -10.57
CA ARG A 46 -6.28 -6.64 -9.17
C ARG A 46 -5.88 -7.85 -8.32
N ILE A 47 -6.04 -9.07 -8.85
CA ILE A 47 -5.57 -10.31 -8.19
C ILE A 47 -4.06 -10.25 -7.93
N ILE A 48 -3.26 -9.92 -8.95
CA ILE A 48 -1.80 -9.87 -8.84
C ILE A 48 -1.36 -8.79 -7.85
N THR A 49 -1.99 -7.60 -7.94
CA THR A 49 -1.67 -6.43 -7.11
C THR A 49 -2.34 -6.45 -5.74
N ARG A 50 -3.12 -7.50 -5.42
CA ARG A 50 -3.87 -7.66 -4.17
C ARG A 50 -4.79 -6.45 -3.90
N ARG A 51 -5.40 -5.91 -4.95
CA ARG A 51 -6.36 -4.80 -4.84
C ARG A 51 -7.78 -5.32 -4.61
N SER A 52 -8.59 -4.50 -3.96
CA SER A 52 -10.04 -4.67 -3.88
C SER A 52 -10.66 -4.68 -5.29
N THR A 53 -11.90 -5.15 -5.36
CA THR A 53 -12.69 -5.07 -6.60
C THR A 53 -12.83 -3.63 -7.07
N GLY A 54 -13.07 -3.40 -8.36
CA GLY A 54 -13.23 -2.04 -8.91
C GLY A 54 -14.24 -1.17 -8.16
N PRO A 55 -15.49 -1.64 -7.98
CA PRO A 55 -16.51 -0.87 -7.26
C PRO A 55 -16.13 -0.59 -5.80
N GLU A 56 -15.55 -1.57 -5.10
CA GLU A 56 -15.13 -1.41 -3.70
C GLU A 56 -13.95 -0.43 -3.57
N GLU A 57 -12.95 -0.54 -4.44
CA GLU A 57 -11.81 0.38 -4.43
C GLU A 57 -12.22 1.82 -4.74
N ASP A 58 -13.11 2.00 -5.71
CA ASP A 58 -13.65 3.32 -6.03
C ASP A 58 -14.46 3.89 -4.87
N GLN A 59 -15.27 3.07 -4.18
CA GLN A 59 -15.99 3.52 -2.99
C GLN A 59 -15.03 3.93 -1.88
N LEU A 60 -14.03 3.09 -1.56
CA LEU A 60 -13.01 3.40 -0.55
C LEU A 60 -12.23 4.68 -0.90
N CYS A 61 -11.92 4.89 -2.18
CA CYS A 61 -11.24 6.09 -2.64
C CYS A 61 -12.14 7.32 -2.52
N ARG A 62 -13.44 7.21 -2.84
CA ARG A 62 -14.41 8.29 -2.65
C ARG A 62 -14.56 8.66 -1.19
N ASP A 63 -14.62 7.67 -0.31
CA ASP A 63 -14.73 7.90 1.14
C ASP A 63 -13.46 8.58 1.69
N ALA A 64 -12.28 8.29 1.11
CA ALA A 64 -11.01 8.83 1.55
C ALA A 64 -10.66 10.22 0.98
N CYS A 65 -10.97 10.49 -0.29
CA CYS A 65 -10.59 11.74 -0.98
C CYS A 65 -11.63 12.31 -1.95
N GLY A 66 -12.85 11.76 -1.98
CA GLY A 66 -13.95 12.25 -2.83
C GLY A 66 -13.84 11.88 -4.32
N MET A 67 -12.87 11.06 -4.71
CA MET A 67 -12.60 10.67 -6.11
C MET A 67 -12.53 9.15 -6.25
N THR A 68 -12.78 8.63 -7.46
CA THR A 68 -12.39 7.26 -7.82
C THR A 68 -10.88 7.10 -7.85
N PHE A 69 -10.40 5.86 -7.80
CA PHE A 69 -8.97 5.59 -7.86
C PHE A 69 -8.35 6.04 -9.19
N SER A 70 -9.12 5.91 -10.28
CA SER A 70 -8.70 6.35 -11.63
C SER A 70 -8.67 7.87 -11.76
N GLU A 71 -9.65 8.59 -11.19
CA GLU A 71 -9.65 10.06 -11.17
C GLU A 71 -8.47 10.59 -10.36
N LEU A 72 -8.16 9.97 -9.21
CA LEU A 72 -7.01 10.32 -8.40
C LEU A 72 -5.69 10.13 -9.15
N ALA A 73 -5.54 9.01 -9.86
CA ALA A 73 -4.36 8.77 -10.69
C ALA A 73 -4.20 9.84 -11.78
N ARG A 74 -5.31 10.22 -12.44
CA ARG A 74 -5.29 11.26 -13.47
C ARG A 74 -4.99 12.65 -12.88
N LYS A 75 -5.58 13.01 -11.74
CA LYS A 75 -5.24 14.23 -10.99
C LYS A 75 -3.73 14.26 -10.70
N CYS A 76 -3.15 13.14 -10.30
CA CYS A 76 -1.72 13.07 -10.01
C CYS A 76 -0.82 13.31 -11.23
N ILE A 77 -1.26 12.87 -12.42
CA ILE A 77 -0.55 13.09 -13.68
C ILE A 77 -0.70 14.54 -14.16
N ASP A 78 -1.93 15.05 -14.17
CA ASP A 78 -2.30 16.31 -14.82
C ASP A 78 -2.09 17.53 -13.92
N GLN A 79 -2.23 17.38 -12.60
CA GLN A 79 -2.27 18.48 -11.63
C GLN A 79 -1.31 18.26 -10.47
N LYS A 80 -0.04 17.94 -10.77
CA LYS A 80 1.00 17.54 -9.80
C LYS A 80 1.10 18.46 -8.57
N ASP A 81 0.94 19.77 -8.76
CA ASP A 81 1.07 20.77 -7.68
C ASP A 81 -0.16 20.84 -6.75
N ASN A 82 -1.29 20.25 -7.17
CA ASN A 82 -2.55 20.22 -6.42
C ASN A 82 -2.83 18.86 -5.74
N VAL A 83 -1.86 17.95 -5.78
CA VAL A 83 -1.97 16.64 -5.12
C VAL A 83 -1.56 16.78 -3.65
N GLN A 84 -2.46 16.41 -2.76
CA GLN A 84 -2.21 16.41 -1.32
C GLN A 84 -1.40 15.20 -0.90
N TYR A 85 -0.75 15.28 0.27
CA TYR A 85 0.02 14.16 0.82
C TYR A 85 -0.81 12.89 0.98
N GLN A 86 -2.02 13.00 1.53
CA GLN A 86 -2.93 11.86 1.73
C GLN A 86 -3.38 11.23 0.40
N GLU A 87 -3.59 12.04 -0.64
CA GLU A 87 -3.89 11.59 -2.00
C GLU A 87 -2.71 10.80 -2.60
N ALA A 88 -1.48 11.29 -2.39
CA ALA A 88 -0.27 10.58 -2.78
C ALA A 88 -0.11 9.25 -2.01
N GLU A 89 -0.40 9.22 -0.71
CA GLU A 89 -0.37 8.00 0.09
C GLU A 89 -1.37 6.96 -0.42
N ILE A 90 -2.62 7.34 -0.71
CA ILE A 90 -3.65 6.44 -1.27
C ILE A 90 -3.14 5.78 -2.56
N LEU A 91 -2.52 6.54 -3.46
CA LEU A 91 -1.94 5.99 -4.70
C LEU A 91 -0.82 4.99 -4.44
N LEU A 92 -0.08 5.12 -3.34
CA LEU A 92 1.06 4.26 -3.01
C LEU A 92 0.66 3.01 -2.24
N THR A 93 -0.22 3.15 -1.25
CA THR A 93 -0.58 2.10 -0.28
C THR A 93 -1.94 1.45 -0.54
N GLY A 94 -2.74 2.03 -1.43
CA GLY A 94 -4.14 1.67 -1.66
C GLY A 94 -5.10 2.48 -0.77
N PRO A 95 -6.38 2.60 -1.16
CA PRO A 95 -7.39 3.34 -0.41
C PRO A 95 -7.87 2.61 0.86
N ALA A 96 -7.69 1.29 0.94
CA ALA A 96 -8.08 0.53 2.12
C ALA A 96 -6.94 0.49 3.16
N PRO A 97 -7.22 0.75 4.45
CA PRO A 97 -6.34 0.35 5.53
C PRO A 97 -6.00 -1.14 5.37
N LEU A 98 -4.73 -1.52 5.52
CA LEU A 98 -4.23 -2.90 5.44
C LEU A 98 -4.10 -3.52 4.04
N GLN A 99 -4.49 -2.87 2.95
CA GLN A 99 -4.28 -3.42 1.60
C GLN A 99 -2.79 -3.70 1.32
N THR A 100 -1.93 -2.77 1.70
CA THR A 100 -0.47 -2.97 1.68
C THR A 100 -0.04 -4.08 2.65
N ALA A 101 -0.65 -4.18 3.83
CA ALA A 101 -0.33 -5.22 4.81
C ALA A 101 -0.66 -6.63 4.29
N HIS A 102 -1.75 -6.79 3.55
CA HIS A 102 -2.11 -8.06 2.89
C HIS A 102 -1.06 -8.47 1.84
N GLY A 103 -0.61 -7.53 1.00
CA GLY A 103 0.46 -7.77 0.04
C GLY A 103 1.78 -8.15 0.71
N LEU A 104 2.15 -7.44 1.79
CA LEU A 104 3.36 -7.71 2.57
C LEU A 104 3.30 -9.06 3.28
N ASN A 105 2.18 -9.41 3.92
CA ASN A 105 2.00 -10.69 4.58
C ASN A 105 2.07 -11.85 3.58
N PHE A 106 1.42 -11.70 2.42
CA PHE A 106 1.51 -12.69 1.35
C PHE A 106 2.96 -12.87 0.87
N SER A 107 3.66 -11.79 0.56
CA SER A 107 5.05 -11.81 0.10
C SER A 107 6.01 -12.45 1.11
N ALA A 108 5.84 -12.14 2.40
CA ALA A 108 6.68 -12.67 3.48
C ALA A 108 6.54 -14.19 3.62
N ARG A 109 5.36 -14.73 3.31
CA ARG A 109 5.07 -16.17 3.40
C ARG A 109 5.47 -16.94 2.16
N LEU A 110 5.73 -16.30 1.01
CA LEU A 110 6.17 -16.99 -0.20
C LEU A 110 7.61 -17.49 -0.08
N GLY A 111 7.87 -18.65 -0.69
CA GLY A 111 9.24 -19.12 -0.95
C GLY A 111 9.98 -18.12 -1.86
N GLU A 112 11.31 -18.12 -1.83
CA GLU A 112 12.14 -17.09 -2.50
C GLU A 112 11.83 -16.95 -4.00
N VAL A 113 11.78 -18.06 -4.73
CA VAL A 113 11.47 -18.10 -6.17
C VAL A 113 10.08 -17.52 -6.45
N ASP A 114 9.08 -17.95 -5.69
CA ASP A 114 7.70 -17.50 -5.86
C ASP A 114 7.52 -16.03 -5.42
N ARG A 115 8.29 -15.57 -4.43
CA ARG A 115 8.31 -14.18 -3.98
C ARG A 115 8.87 -13.26 -5.06
N GLU A 116 9.97 -13.66 -5.71
CA GLU A 116 10.54 -12.93 -6.83
C GLU A 116 9.57 -12.90 -8.03
N LEU A 117 8.98 -14.05 -8.37
CA LEU A 117 7.97 -14.14 -9.42
C LEU A 117 6.80 -13.19 -9.16
N TRP A 118 6.26 -13.21 -7.93
CA TRP A 118 5.20 -12.29 -7.53
C TRP A 118 5.63 -10.82 -7.62
N ARG A 119 6.83 -10.47 -7.15
CA ARG A 119 7.34 -9.08 -7.21
C ARG A 119 7.42 -8.58 -8.65
N ASN A 120 7.89 -9.41 -9.57
CA ASN A 120 8.01 -9.06 -10.99
C ASN A 120 6.61 -8.91 -11.63
N ALA A 121 5.71 -9.86 -11.37
CA ALA A 121 4.32 -9.79 -11.83
C ALA A 121 3.58 -8.58 -11.26
N TYR A 122 3.74 -8.28 -9.97
CA TYR A 122 3.16 -7.12 -9.29
C TYR A 122 3.54 -5.82 -9.99
N ASN A 123 4.82 -5.65 -10.33
CA ASN A 123 5.28 -4.44 -11.02
C ASN A 123 4.78 -4.37 -12.47
N ALA A 124 4.71 -5.50 -13.18
CA ALA A 124 4.25 -5.56 -14.55
C ALA A 124 2.73 -5.38 -14.70
N ALA A 125 1.95 -5.80 -13.70
CA ALA A 125 0.49 -5.75 -13.72
C ALA A 125 -0.09 -4.33 -13.68
N TRP A 126 0.67 -3.32 -13.26
CA TRP A 126 0.21 -1.93 -13.30
C TRP A 126 0.16 -1.40 -14.74
N SER A 127 -0.86 -0.60 -15.06
CA SER A 127 -0.89 0.17 -16.32
C SER A 127 0.18 1.27 -16.32
N GLU A 128 0.59 1.74 -17.50
CA GLU A 128 1.60 2.80 -17.63
C GLU A 128 1.18 4.11 -16.94
N ASP A 129 -0.10 4.49 -17.05
CA ASP A 129 -0.64 5.64 -16.34
C ASP A 129 -0.52 5.46 -14.83
N MET A 130 -0.86 4.27 -14.31
CA MET A 130 -0.77 4.01 -12.87
C MET A 130 0.68 3.95 -12.38
N LYS A 131 1.60 3.41 -13.18
CA LYS A 131 3.04 3.47 -12.90
C LYS A 131 3.52 4.92 -12.82
N THR A 132 3.08 5.75 -13.77
CA THR A 132 3.41 7.17 -13.83
C THR A 132 2.86 7.92 -12.62
N ALA A 133 1.57 7.75 -12.31
CA ALA A 133 0.93 8.35 -11.14
C ALA A 133 1.63 7.94 -9.82
N ARG A 134 1.93 6.65 -9.64
CA ARG A 134 2.65 6.16 -8.44
C ARG A 134 4.06 6.72 -8.33
N ALA A 135 4.78 6.88 -9.44
CA ALA A 135 6.10 7.48 -9.45
C ALA A 135 6.07 8.96 -9.05
N LEU A 136 5.05 9.70 -9.50
CA LEU A 136 4.81 11.09 -9.13
C LEU A 136 4.41 11.22 -7.66
N ALA A 137 3.45 10.41 -7.20
CA ALA A 137 3.03 10.35 -5.80
C ALA A 137 4.22 10.10 -4.86
N ARG A 138 5.13 9.18 -5.23
CA ARG A 138 6.35 8.92 -4.44
C ARG A 138 7.27 10.14 -4.35
N LYS A 139 7.43 10.90 -5.43
CA LYS A 139 8.22 12.14 -5.41
C LYS A 139 7.59 13.17 -4.49
N LEU A 140 6.28 13.39 -4.62
CA LEU A 140 5.53 14.33 -3.79
C LEU A 140 5.62 13.98 -2.31
N ARG A 141 5.34 12.72 -1.96
CA ARG A 141 5.47 12.23 -0.58
C ARG A 141 6.86 12.49 0.02
N ASN A 142 7.92 12.29 -0.77
CA ASN A 142 9.28 12.51 -0.28
C ASN A 142 9.65 14.01 -0.19
N GLN A 143 8.97 14.88 -0.94
CA GLN A 143 9.15 16.34 -0.89
C GLN A 143 8.35 16.97 0.25
N SER A 144 7.18 16.41 0.58
CA SER A 144 6.45 16.71 1.79
C SER A 144 7.28 16.26 2.99
N LYS A 145 8.03 17.18 3.61
CA LYS A 145 8.68 16.91 4.90
C LYS A 145 7.66 16.30 5.87
N PRO A 146 8.03 15.33 6.73
CA PRO A 146 7.13 14.92 7.80
C PRO A 146 6.75 16.17 8.57
N ILE A 147 5.46 16.46 8.64
CA ILE A 147 4.92 17.43 9.59
C ILE A 147 5.38 16.90 10.94
N THR A 148 6.37 17.56 11.55
CA THR A 148 6.64 17.42 12.98
C THR A 148 5.28 17.56 13.64
N LEU A 149 4.78 16.50 14.26
CA LEU A 149 3.71 16.59 15.23
C LEU A 149 4.22 17.56 16.29
N GLN A 150 3.95 18.85 16.12
CA GLN A 150 4.01 19.78 17.22
C GLN A 150 2.91 19.27 18.15
N GLN A 151 3.34 18.56 19.19
CA GLN A 151 2.53 18.35 20.38
C GLN A 151 2.05 19.74 20.79
N GLU A 152 0.79 20.06 20.47
CA GLU A 152 0.15 21.22 21.04
C GLU A 152 0.16 21.04 22.57
N ASN A 153 0.67 22.07 23.24
CA ASN A 153 0.75 22.20 24.68
C ASN A 153 -0.52 21.69 25.38
N PRO A 154 -0.42 20.79 26.38
CA PRO A 154 -1.47 20.70 27.36
C PRO A 154 -1.43 21.98 28.20
N THR A 155 -2.35 22.89 27.90
CA THR A 155 -2.71 23.99 28.80
C THR A 155 -3.04 23.37 30.15
N ILE A 156 -2.16 23.60 31.13
CA ILE A 156 -2.40 23.26 32.53
C ILE A 156 -3.63 24.06 32.97
N LEU A 157 -4.74 23.35 33.19
CA LEU A 157 -5.91 23.85 33.89
C LEU A 157 -5.48 24.17 35.33
N THR A 158 -5.30 25.46 35.61
CA THR A 158 -5.19 26.00 36.97
C THR A 158 -6.52 25.74 37.69
N ILE A 159 -6.58 24.69 38.50
CA ILE A 159 -7.69 24.46 39.41
C ILE A 159 -7.53 25.43 40.57
N GLY A 160 -8.22 26.57 40.50
CA GLY A 160 -8.44 27.45 41.63
C GLY A 160 -9.30 26.76 42.67
N GLY A 161 -8.66 26.17 43.68
CA GLY A 161 -9.30 25.63 44.86
C GLY A 161 -9.08 26.54 46.06
N THR A 162 -9.95 27.55 46.22
CA THR A 162 -10.03 28.38 47.42
C THR A 162 -10.51 27.52 48.58
N LEU A 163 -9.61 27.17 49.50
CA LEU A 163 -10.00 26.59 50.79
C LEU A 163 -10.52 27.72 51.70
N HIS A 164 -11.83 27.71 51.93
CA HIS A 164 -12.47 28.39 53.04
C HIS A 164 -13.38 27.38 53.74
N THR A 165 -13.21 27.29 55.05
CA THR A 165 -14.09 26.80 56.14
C THR A 165 -13.22 26.06 57.15
N ARG A 166 -13.30 26.27 58.46
CA ARG A 166 -14.02 27.24 59.30
C ARG A 166 -13.38 27.18 60.68
#